data_AF-A0A378UBP6-F1
#
_entry.id   AF-A0A378UBP6-F1
#
_cell.length_a   1.000
_cell.length_b   1.000
_cell.length_c   1.000
_cell.angle_alpha   90.00
_cell.angle_beta   90.00
_cell.angle_gamma   90.00
#
_symmetry.space_group_name_H-M   'P 1'
#
loop_
_entity.id
_entity.type
_entity.pdbx_description
1 polymer ?
#
loop_
_entity_poly.entity_id
_entity_poly.type
_entity_poly.pdbx_seq_one_letter_code
_entity_poly.pdbx_strand_id
1 'polypeptide(L)' 'MNPALNERLTAVATHADTLGRGDKSAYLKQQAAELGMSLATLYRKLEAVASNRPQAAQRCGRSELSLDEPH' A
#
# COMPACT_ATOMS: atom_id res chain seq x y z
N MET A 1 1.08 -5.85 9.74
CA MET A 1 0.60 -5.95 8.34
C MET A 1 1.71 -6.59 7.52
N ASN A 2 1.40 -7.53 6.62
CA ASN A 2 2.44 -8.28 5.90
C ASN A 2 3.06 -7.40 4.78
N PRO A 3 4.38 -7.13 4.76
CA PRO A 3 4.99 -6.15 3.85
C PRO A 3 4.76 -6.49 2.37
N ALA A 4 4.88 -7.77 1.99
CA ALA A 4 4.62 -8.23 0.63
C ALA A 4 3.18 -7.95 0.14
N LEU A 5 2.21 -8.00 1.05
CA LEU A 5 0.82 -7.68 0.73
C LEU A 5 0.64 -6.17 0.51
N ASN A 6 1.36 -5.35 1.27
CA ASN A 6 1.28 -3.89 1.16
C ASN A 6 1.87 -3.39 -0.17
N GLU A 7 3.00 -3.96 -0.59
CA GLU A 7 3.60 -3.65 -1.89
C GLU A 7 2.68 -4.04 -3.06
N ARG A 8 2.08 -5.25 -3.00
CA ARG A 8 1.08 -5.68 -3.98
C ARG A 8 -0.12 -4.72 -4.06
N LEU A 9 -0.67 -4.30 -2.92
CA LEU A 9 -1.78 -3.35 -2.88
C LEU A 9 -1.38 -1.98 -3.44
N THR A 10 -0.17 -1.50 -3.16
CA THR A 10 0.36 -0.24 -3.69
C THR A 10 0.55 -0.30 -5.22
N ALA A 11 1.07 -1.41 -5.73
CA ALA A 11 1.21 -1.65 -7.17
C ALA A 11 -0.15 -1.67 -7.87
N VAL A 12 -1.14 -2.37 -7.28
CA VAL A 12 -2.52 -2.39 -7.77
C VAL A 12 -3.13 -0.99 -7.75
N ALA A 13 -2.93 -0.21 -6.68
CA ALA A 13 -3.43 1.16 -6.59
C ALA A 13 -2.84 2.07 -7.66
N THR A 14 -1.53 1.98 -7.89
CA THR A 14 -0.80 2.78 -8.89
C THR A 14 -1.23 2.41 -10.30
N HIS A 15 -1.35 1.11 -10.61
CA HIS A 15 -1.85 0.65 -11.91
C HIS A 15 -3.29 1.09 -12.13
N ALA A 16 -4.14 0.96 -11.11
CA ALA A 16 -5.51 1.43 -11.12
C ALA A 16 -5.65 2.96 -11.29
N ASP A 17 -4.63 3.75 -10.95
CA ASP A 17 -4.58 5.20 -11.18
C ASP A 17 -4.19 5.53 -12.63
N THR A 18 -3.33 4.71 -13.24
CA THR A 18 -3.02 4.82 -14.69
C THR A 18 -4.18 4.39 -15.59
N LEU A 19 -5.13 3.63 -15.06
CA LEU A 19 -6.34 3.20 -15.76
C LEU A 19 -7.45 4.26 -15.61
N GLY A 20 -8.19 4.52 -16.69
CA GLY A 20 -9.37 5.38 -16.67
C GLY A 20 -10.44 4.86 -15.68
N ARG A 21 -11.33 5.74 -15.21
CA ARG A 21 -12.35 5.41 -14.18
C ARG A 21 -13.19 4.17 -14.51
N GLY A 22 -13.41 3.86 -15.80
CA GLY A 22 -14.13 2.66 -16.26
C GLY A 22 -13.34 1.37 -16.03
N ASP A 23 -12.13 1.29 -16.58
CA ASP A 23 -11.25 0.12 -16.52
C ASP A 23 -10.74 -0.19 -15.11
N LYS A 24 -10.59 0.84 -14.28
CA LYS A 24 -10.20 0.71 -12.87
C LYS A 24 -11.09 -0.27 -12.11
N SER A 25 -12.41 -0.21 -12.31
CA SER A 25 -13.35 -1.03 -11.54
C SER A 25 -13.28 -2.51 -11.92
N ALA A 26 -13.12 -2.79 -13.22
CA ALA A 26 -12.96 -4.16 -13.72
C ALA A 26 -11.62 -4.77 -13.28
N TYR A 27 -10.54 -3.98 -13.33
CA TYR A 27 -9.22 -4.38 -12.85
C TYR A 27 -9.22 -4.71 -11.35
N LEU A 28 -9.79 -3.83 -10.52
CA LEU A 28 -9.87 -4.06 -9.07
C LEU A 28 -10.71 -5.28 -8.71
N LYS A 29 -11.78 -5.56 -9.46
CA LYS A 29 -12.60 -6.76 -9.27
C LYS A 29 -11.82 -8.04 -9.56
N GLN A 30 -10.97 -8.05 -10.59
CA GLN A 30 -10.10 -9.18 -10.90
C GLN A 30 -9.05 -9.38 -9.81
N GLN A 31 -8.35 -8.31 -9.40
CA GLN A 31 -7.35 -8.40 -8.33
C GLN A 31 -7.95 -8.88 -7.00
N ALA A 32 -9.19 -8.47 -6.69
CA ALA A 32 -9.89 -8.94 -5.49
C ALA A 32 -10.11 -10.47 -5.56
N ALA A 33 -10.56 -10.98 -6.71
CA ALA A 33 -10.76 -12.41 -6.92
C ALA A 33 -9.45 -13.21 -6.84
N GLU A 34 -8.37 -12.72 -7.45
CA GLU A 34 -7.04 -13.35 -7.38
C GLU A 34 -6.49 -13.41 -5.94
N LEU A 35 -6.73 -12.35 -5.18
CA LEU A 35 -6.31 -12.29 -3.78
C LEU A 35 -7.29 -13.01 -2.83
N GLY A 36 -8.35 -13.64 -3.36
CA GLY A 36 -9.35 -14.37 -2.59
C GLY A 36 -10.17 -13.49 -1.64
N MET A 37 -10.36 -12.21 -1.97
CA MET A 37 -11.06 -11.25 -1.12
C MET A 37 -12.20 -10.53 -1.85
N SER A 38 -13.17 -10.03 -1.08
CA SER A 38 -14.25 -9.21 -1.66
C SER A 38 -13.73 -7.86 -2.11
N LEU A 39 -14.33 -7.30 -3.16
CA LEU A 39 -14.01 -5.98 -3.69
C LEU A 39 -14.10 -4.88 -2.61
N ALA A 40 -15.07 -4.98 -1.69
CA ALA A 40 -15.20 -4.07 -0.56
C ALA A 40 -13.99 -4.13 0.40
N THR A 41 -13.46 -5.34 0.63
CA THR A 41 -12.26 -5.54 1.45
C THR A 41 -11.01 -5.00 0.75
N LEU A 42 -10.93 -5.15 -0.57
CA LEU A 42 -9.85 -4.57 -1.37
C LEU A 42 -9.89 -3.04 -1.28
N TYR A 43 -11.04 -2.40 -1.44
CA TYR A 43 -11.18 -0.94 -1.28
C TYR A 43 -10.72 -0.46 0.10
N ARG A 44 -11.19 -1.09 1.19
CA ARG A 44 -10.76 -0.74 2.55
C ARG A 44 -9.24 -0.90 2.75
N LYS A 45 -8.65 -1.95 2.16
CA LYS A 45 -7.20 -2.16 2.20
C LYS A 45 -6.45 -1.12 1.37
N LEU A 46 -6.96 -0.76 0.20
CA LEU A 46 -6.37 0.30 -0.63
C LEU A 46 -6.45 1.66 0.05
N GLU A 47 -7.57 1.98 0.72
CA GLU A 47 -7.70 3.19 1.55
C GLU A 47 -6.74 3.17 2.73
N ALA A 48 -6.60 2.02 3.41
CA ALA A 48 -5.64 1.87 4.50
C ALA A 48 -4.20 2.07 4.00
N VAL A 49 -3.83 1.52 2.84
CA VAL A 49 -2.50 1.70 2.24
C VAL A 49 -2.28 3.11 1.73
N ALA A 50 -3.29 3.76 1.15
CA ALA A 50 -3.24 5.15 0.72
C ALA A 50 -3.12 6.12 1.90
N SER A 51 -3.82 5.84 3.00
CA SER A 51 -3.75 6.62 4.25
C SER A 51 -2.43 6.38 4.98
N ASN A 52 -1.87 5.18 4.84
CA ASN A 52 -0.60 4.78 5.43
C ASN A 52 0.59 5.03 4.47
N ARG A 53 0.37 5.76 3.35
CA ARG A 53 1.42 6.26 2.48
C ARG A 53 2.20 7.28 3.31
N PRO A 54 3.44 6.97 3.72
CA PRO A 54 4.20 7.91 4.53
C PRO A 54 4.42 9.15 3.68
N GLN A 55 3.99 10.31 4.17
CA GLN A 55 4.51 11.58 3.66
C GLN A 55 6.03 11.45 3.70
N ALA A 56 6.65 11.36 2.53
CA ALA A 56 8.09 11.20 2.40
C ALA A 56 8.78 12.47 2.91
N ALA A 57 9.03 12.51 4.21
CA ALA A 57 9.93 13.45 4.86
C ALA A 57 10.48 12.81 6.15
N GLN A 58 11.31 11.77 6.00
CA GLN A 58 12.49 11.60 6.84
C GLN A 58 13.52 10.74 6.13
N ARG A 59 14.29 11.45 5.28
CA ARG A 59 15.72 11.32 5.06
C ARG A 59 16.29 9.89 5.11
N CYS A 60 16.67 9.44 3.91
CA CYS A 60 17.92 8.74 3.70
C CYS A 60 19.02 9.35 4.60
N GLY A 61 19.53 8.59 5.58
CA GLY A 61 20.69 8.97 6.39
C GLY A 61 20.54 8.80 7.90
N ARG A 62 20.78 7.58 8.38
CA ARG A 62 21.47 7.20 9.64
C ARG A 62 21.22 5.70 9.86
N SER A 63 22.12 4.84 9.37
CA SER A 63 23.29 4.37 10.13
C SER A 63 22.97 4.15 11.60
N GLU A 64 22.96 2.87 11.98
CA GLU A 64 23.73 2.30 13.08
C GLU A 64 23.98 3.15 14.34
N LEU A 65 23.68 2.52 15.49
CA LEU A 65 24.18 2.78 16.84
C LEU A 65 23.80 4.12 17.49
N SER A 66 22.98 4.04 18.55
CA SER A 66 23.50 4.11 19.93
C SER A 66 22.33 3.95 20.91
N LEU A 67 22.32 2.83 21.64
CA LEU A 67 21.74 2.78 22.98
C LEU A 67 22.75 3.51 23.88
N ASP A 68 22.59 4.83 24.01
CA ASP A 68 23.26 5.62 25.04
C ASP A 68 22.18 6.11 25.99
N GLU A 69 22.13 5.49 27.17
CA GLU A 69 21.23 5.81 28.27
C GLU A 69 22.06 6.51 29.34
N PRO A 70 21.87 7.82 29.58
CA PRO A 70 22.28 8.45 30.82
C PRO A 70 21.08 9.08 31.53
N HIS A 71 20.76 8.58 32.72
CA HIS A 71 20.81 9.34 33.99
C HIS A 71 20.12 8.56 35.13
#